data_AF-A0A4U5PDU3-F1
#
_entry.id   AF-A0A4U5PDU3-F1
#
_cell.length_a   1.000
_cell.length_b   1.000
_cell.length_c   1.000
_cell.angle_alpha   90.00
_cell.angle_beta   90.00
_cell.angle_gamma   90.00
#
_symmetry.space_group_name_H-M   'P 1'
#
loop_
_entity.id
_entity.type
_entity.pdbx_description
1 polymer ?
#
loop_
_entity_poly.entity_id
_entity_poly.type
_entity_poly.pdbx_seq_one_letter_code
_entity_poly.pdbx_strand_id
1 'polypeptide(L)'
;MLLKVVAVFALLIAYAISCENLNHSVKNSLTYLRASVDLNVQEACDDASKKAVLEFILKTLNVLKLKVKKPCVFTFQPLPFNTNCTNLVYKSVPEFITYLNQILGNLDTMCTSQCPIESSLFDNMVTEYIAQVKQMLANIP
;
A
#
# COMPACT_ATOMS: atom_id res chain seq x y z
N MET A 1 42.24 6.93 -17.16
CA MET A 1 41.26 7.84 -16.50
C MET A 1 39.83 7.63 -17.00
N LEU A 2 39.59 7.44 -18.31
CA LEU A 2 38.25 7.19 -18.89
C LEU A 2 37.48 6.00 -18.27
N LEU A 3 38.14 4.87 -17.99
CA LEU A 3 37.48 3.66 -17.50
C LEU A 3 36.79 3.84 -16.13
N LYS A 4 37.39 4.68 -15.26
CA LYS A 4 36.81 5.00 -13.93
C LYS A 4 35.59 5.90 -14.04
N VAL A 5 35.57 6.81 -15.02
CA VAL A 5 34.43 7.70 -15.27
C VAL A 5 33.24 6.89 -15.78
N VAL A 6 33.45 5.99 -16.74
CA VAL A 6 32.38 5.12 -17.28
C VAL A 6 31.76 4.23 -16.19
N ALA A 7 32.57 3.66 -15.30
CA ALA A 7 32.07 2.83 -14.20
C ALA A 7 31.18 3.62 -13.21
N VAL A 8 31.57 4.85 -12.86
CA VAL A 8 30.77 5.71 -11.97
C VAL A 8 29.44 6.10 -12.62
N PHE A 9 29.44 6.45 -13.92
CA PHE A 9 28.20 6.76 -14.64
C PHE A 9 27.26 5.54 -14.75
N ALA A 10 27.80 4.35 -15.01
CA ALA A 10 27.00 3.13 -15.06
C ALA A 10 26.31 2.82 -13.72
N LEU A 11 27.02 3.02 -12.60
CA LEU A 11 26.47 2.84 -11.26
C LEU A 11 25.36 3.86 -10.94
N LEU A 12 25.52 5.11 -11.35
CA LEU A 12 24.50 6.15 -11.16
C LEU A 12 23.23 5.86 -11.97
N ILE A 13 23.37 5.39 -13.21
CA ILE A 13 22.23 5.00 -14.05
C ILE A 13 21.52 3.79 -13.46
N ALA A 14 22.26 2.77 -13.03
CA ALA A 14 21.68 1.58 -12.40
C ALA A 14 20.91 1.93 -11.12
N TYR A 15 21.47 2.82 -10.29
CA TYR A 15 20.79 3.34 -9.11
C TYR A 15 19.49 4.07 -9.46
N ALA A 16 19.52 5.00 -10.42
CA ALA A 16 18.34 5.74 -10.85
C ALA A 16 17.21 4.81 -11.34
N ILE A 17 17.54 3.84 -12.19
CA ILE A 17 16.58 2.84 -12.70
C ILE A 17 16.00 2.02 -11.55
N SER A 18 16.83 1.62 -10.58
CA SER A 18 16.35 0.84 -9.43
C SER A 18 15.35 1.62 -8.57
N CYS A 19 15.60 2.92 -8.33
CA CYS A 19 14.71 3.77 -7.55
C CYS A 19 13.40 4.08 -8.29
N GLU A 20 13.46 4.27 -9.61
CA GLU A 20 12.27 4.44 -10.44
C GLU A 20 11.38 3.19 -10.41
N ASN A 21 11.99 2.01 -10.55
CA ASN A 21 11.27 0.73 -10.47
C ASN A 21 10.59 0.54 -9.12
N LEU A 22 11.20 0.97 -8.01
CA LEU A 22 10.58 0.91 -6.69
C LEU A 22 9.37 1.85 -6.58
N ASN A 23 9.46 3.09 -7.08
CA ASN A 23 8.30 4.00 -7.13
C ASN A 23 7.16 3.41 -7.96
N HIS A 24 7.47 2.85 -9.13
CA HIS A 24 6.48 2.17 -9.96
C HIS A 24 5.86 0.99 -9.22
N SER A 25 6.67 0.16 -8.55
CA SER A 25 6.16 -0.97 -7.77
C SER A 25 5.19 -0.53 -6.66
N VAL A 26 5.53 0.53 -5.91
CA VAL A 26 4.61 1.12 -4.91
C VAL A 26 3.30 1.58 -5.55
N LYS A 27 3.39 2.30 -6.68
CA LYS A 27 2.20 2.77 -7.42
C LYS A 27 1.31 1.61 -7.85
N ASN A 28 1.88 0.56 -8.42
CA ASN A 28 1.12 -0.61 -8.87
C ASN A 28 0.48 -1.36 -7.68
N SER A 29 1.23 -1.57 -6.61
CA SER A 29 0.69 -2.19 -5.41
C SER A 29 -0.42 -1.34 -4.77
N LEU A 30 -0.35 -0.01 -4.82
CA LEU A 30 -1.48 0.85 -4.42
C LEU A 30 -2.71 0.64 -5.32
N THR A 31 -2.53 0.56 -6.64
CA THR A 31 -3.63 0.24 -7.56
C THR A 31 -4.27 -1.12 -7.27
N TYR A 32 -3.48 -2.15 -6.99
CA TYR A 32 -3.99 -3.47 -6.61
C TYR A 32 -4.62 -3.47 -5.22
N LEU A 33 -4.07 -2.72 -4.27
CA LEU A 33 -4.65 -2.53 -2.95
C LEU A 33 -6.07 -1.97 -3.08
N ARG A 34 -6.29 -0.98 -3.96
CA ARG A 34 -7.64 -0.45 -4.24
C ARG A 34 -8.58 -1.54 -4.75
N ALA A 35 -8.17 -2.30 -5.77
CA ALA A 35 -8.99 -3.37 -6.31
C ALA A 35 -9.36 -4.43 -5.24
N SER A 36 -8.42 -4.71 -4.33
CA SER A 36 -8.68 -5.63 -3.21
C SER A 36 -9.69 -5.07 -2.20
N VAL A 37 -9.85 -3.74 -2.06
CA VAL A 37 -10.92 -3.16 -1.24
C VAL A 37 -12.28 -3.54 -1.81
N ASP A 38 -12.47 -3.38 -3.12
CA ASP A 38 -13.73 -3.73 -3.79
C ASP A 38 -14.02 -5.23 -3.66
N LEU A 39 -12.99 -6.08 -3.81
CA LEU A 39 -13.10 -7.52 -3.58
C LEU A 39 -13.52 -7.85 -2.14
N ASN A 40 -12.95 -7.19 -1.14
CA ASN A 40 -13.34 -7.38 0.26
C ASN A 40 -14.81 -7.02 0.51
N VAL A 41 -15.33 -5.98 -0.14
CA VAL A 41 -16.75 -5.64 -0.05
C VAL A 41 -17.64 -6.68 -0.71
N GLN A 42 -17.23 -7.22 -1.85
CA GLN A 42 -17.98 -8.24 -2.59
C GLN A 42 -18.00 -9.59 -1.88
N GLU A 43 -16.91 -9.95 -1.20
CA GLU A 43 -16.73 -11.22 -0.49
C GLU A 43 -17.25 -11.19 0.96
N ALA A 44 -17.82 -10.07 1.40
CA ALA A 44 -18.48 -9.97 2.69
C ALA A 44 -19.79 -10.77 2.70
N CYS A 45 -20.04 -11.50 3.79
CA CYS A 45 -21.16 -12.43 3.90
C CYS A 45 -22.49 -11.75 4.24
N ASP A 46 -22.42 -10.59 4.89
CA ASP A 46 -23.56 -9.79 5.37
C ASP A 46 -23.10 -8.34 5.61
N ASP A 47 -24.03 -7.46 5.97
CA ASP A 47 -23.71 -6.04 6.21
C ASP A 47 -22.82 -5.82 7.45
N ALA A 48 -22.91 -6.70 8.46
CA ALA A 48 -22.06 -6.63 9.64
C ALA A 48 -20.58 -6.92 9.30
N SER A 49 -20.32 -7.97 8.54
CA SER A 49 -18.98 -8.33 8.06
C SER A 49 -18.44 -7.33 7.04
N LYS A 50 -19.31 -6.77 6.19
CA LYS A 50 -18.97 -5.67 5.27
C LYS A 50 -18.52 -4.42 6.03
N LYS A 51 -19.25 -4.04 7.08
CA LYS A 51 -18.87 -2.93 7.96
C LYS A 51 -17.53 -3.20 8.66
N ALA A 52 -17.38 -4.39 9.23
CA ALA A 52 -16.16 -4.78 9.93
C ALA A 52 -14.91 -4.72 9.03
N VAL A 53 -15.00 -5.23 7.80
CA VAL A 53 -13.86 -5.22 6.87
C VAL A 53 -13.53 -3.82 6.37
N LEU A 54 -14.54 -2.98 6.10
CA LEU A 54 -14.30 -1.59 5.69
C LEU A 54 -13.72 -0.74 6.83
N GLU A 55 -14.16 -0.93 8.07
CA GLU A 55 -13.55 -0.25 9.23
C GLU A 55 -12.10 -0.68 9.43
N PHE A 56 -11.80 -1.97 9.25
CA PHE A 56 -10.45 -2.51 9.26
C PHE A 56 -9.57 -1.90 8.17
N ILE A 57 -10.05 -1.87 6.92
CA ILE A 57 -9.37 -1.25 5.78
C ILE A 57 -9.15 0.23 6.04
N LEU A 58 -10.16 0.96 6.53
CA LEU A 58 -10.05 2.39 6.83
C LEU A 58 -8.96 2.69 7.86
N LYS A 59 -8.92 1.94 8.96
CA LYS A 59 -7.86 2.08 9.97
C LYS A 59 -6.48 1.82 9.35
N THR A 60 -6.36 0.76 8.56
CA THR A 60 -5.12 0.40 7.87
C THR A 60 -4.65 1.48 6.89
N LEU A 61 -5.55 2.02 6.06
CA LEU A 61 -5.23 3.09 5.11
C LEU A 61 -4.83 4.39 5.80
N ASN A 62 -5.46 4.73 6.94
CA ASN A 62 -5.05 5.91 7.72
C ASN A 62 -3.62 5.77 8.24
N VAL A 63 -3.20 4.57 8.66
CA VAL A 63 -1.81 4.35 9.09
C VAL A 63 -0.87 4.34 7.88
N LEU A 64 -1.27 3.71 6.76
CA LEU A 64 -0.50 3.75 5.51
C LEU A 64 -0.27 5.19 5.04
N LYS A 65 -1.28 6.06 5.16
CA LYS A 65 -1.15 7.50 4.85
C LYS A 65 -0.03 8.16 5.67
N LEU A 66 0.03 7.88 6.97
CA LEU A 66 1.10 8.39 7.82
C LEU A 66 2.47 7.85 7.38
N LYS A 67 2.54 6.56 7.03
CA LYS A 67 3.77 5.93 6.53
C LYS A 67 4.21 6.57 5.22
N VAL A 68 3.32 6.77 4.25
CA VAL A 68 3.66 7.41 2.96
C VAL A 68 4.17 8.85 3.14
N LYS A 69 3.62 9.60 4.10
CA LYS A 69 4.08 10.95 4.42
C LYS A 69 5.46 10.98 5.09
N LYS A 70 5.77 9.95 5.87
CA LYS A 70 7.02 9.82 6.63
C LYS A 70 7.59 8.40 6.49
N PRO A 71 8.01 8.00 5.27
CA PRO A 71 8.28 6.60 4.95
C PRO A 71 9.44 6.02 5.76
N CYS A 72 10.40 6.85 6.17
CA CYS A 72 11.61 6.38 6.83
C CYS A 72 11.60 6.56 8.36
N VAL A 73 10.45 6.90 8.96
CA VAL A 73 10.39 7.33 10.37
C VAL A 73 9.81 6.27 11.31
N PHE A 74 8.96 5.37 10.84
CA PHE A 74 8.40 4.32 11.69
C PHE A 74 8.01 3.06 10.92
N THR A 75 8.00 1.94 11.64
CA THR A 75 7.56 0.62 11.17
C THR A 75 6.05 0.48 11.33
N PHE A 76 5.38 -0.13 10.36
CA PHE A 76 3.95 -0.40 10.41
C PHE A 76 3.71 -1.91 10.43
N GLN A 77 2.82 -2.35 11.33
CA GLN A 77 2.29 -3.70 11.33
C GLN A 77 0.78 -3.62 11.13
N PRO A 78 0.22 -4.36 10.15
CA PRO A 78 -1.21 -4.42 9.96
C PRO A 78 -1.92 -4.90 11.22
N LEU A 79 -3.09 -4.32 11.51
CA LEU A 79 -3.93 -4.82 12.60
C LEU A 79 -4.41 -6.24 12.24
N PRO A 80 -4.58 -7.13 13.23
CA PRO A 80 -5.25 -8.39 12.98
C PRO A 80 -6.72 -8.12 12.59
N PHE A 81 -7.21 -8.87 11.61
CA PHE A 81 -8.62 -8.87 11.23
C PHE A 81 -9.26 -10.21 11.63
N ASN A 82 -10.47 -10.16 12.17
CA ASN A 82 -11.22 -11.35 12.54
C ASN A 82 -12.71 -11.17 12.24
N THR A 83 -13.33 -12.19 11.67
CA THR A 83 -14.76 -12.27 11.37
C THR A 83 -15.16 -13.74 11.17
N ASN A 84 -16.46 -14.04 11.25
CA ASN A 84 -16.99 -15.37 10.92
C ASN A 84 -17.20 -15.57 9.41
N CYS A 85 -16.97 -14.55 8.59
CA CYS A 85 -17.08 -14.66 7.14
C CYS A 85 -15.83 -15.31 6.52
N THR A 86 -15.95 -16.59 6.18
CA THR A 86 -14.86 -17.42 5.64
C THR A 86 -14.16 -16.80 4.43
N ASN A 87 -14.91 -16.25 3.47
CA ASN A 87 -14.31 -15.66 2.27
C ASN A 87 -13.43 -14.44 2.60
N LEU A 88 -13.83 -13.62 3.58
CA LEU A 88 -12.99 -12.51 4.04
C LEU A 88 -11.70 -13.02 4.67
N VAL A 89 -11.79 -13.99 5.58
CA VAL A 89 -10.64 -14.48 6.36
C VAL A 89 -9.61 -15.18 5.48
N TYR A 90 -10.05 -16.02 4.55
CA TYR A 90 -9.15 -16.92 3.81
C TYR A 90 -8.80 -16.47 2.39
N LYS A 91 -9.46 -15.43 1.87
CA LYS A 91 -9.26 -14.99 0.47
C LYS A 91 -8.98 -13.49 0.38
N SER A 92 -9.98 -12.64 0.62
CA SER A 92 -9.90 -11.23 0.25
C SER A 92 -9.07 -10.36 1.21
N VAL A 93 -9.11 -10.60 2.52
CA VAL A 93 -8.24 -9.87 3.48
C VAL A 93 -6.76 -10.25 3.31
N PRO A 94 -6.39 -11.54 3.19
CA PRO A 94 -5.01 -11.92 2.89
C PRO A 94 -4.45 -11.27 1.62
N GLU A 95 -5.26 -11.13 0.56
CA GLU A 95 -4.86 -10.44 -0.66
C GLU A 95 -4.60 -8.95 -0.41
N PHE A 96 -5.49 -8.27 0.31
CA PHE A 96 -5.29 -6.87 0.73
C PHE A 96 -3.99 -6.70 1.55
N ILE A 97 -3.74 -7.60 2.51
CA ILE A 97 -2.51 -7.59 3.32
C ILE A 97 -1.26 -7.84 2.46
N THR A 98 -1.36 -8.66 1.42
CA THR A 98 -0.23 -8.93 0.51
C THR A 98 0.21 -7.66 -0.21
N TYR A 99 -0.72 -6.93 -0.83
CA TYR A 99 -0.37 -5.66 -1.50
C TYR A 99 0.09 -4.59 -0.52
N LEU A 100 -0.50 -4.55 0.67
CA LEU A 100 -0.06 -3.66 1.75
C LEU A 100 1.40 -3.93 2.12
N ASN A 101 1.77 -5.19 2.36
CA ASN A 101 3.14 -5.56 2.71
C ASN A 101 4.13 -5.27 1.59
N GLN A 102 3.73 -5.42 0.32
CA GLN A 102 4.58 -5.02 -0.82
C GLN A 102 4.85 -3.51 -0.81
N ILE A 103 3.84 -2.68 -0.56
CA ILE A 103 4.02 -1.23 -0.43
C ILE A 103 5.02 -0.91 0.68
N LEU A 104 4.85 -1.51 1.86
CA LEU A 104 5.72 -1.28 3.01
C LEU A 104 7.16 -1.71 2.72
N GLY A 105 7.35 -2.91 2.19
CA GLY A 105 8.69 -3.43 1.86
C GLY A 105 9.41 -2.57 0.82
N ASN A 106 8.69 -2.09 -0.19
CA ASN A 106 9.26 -1.17 -1.18
C ASN A 106 9.62 0.18 -0.56
N LEU A 107 8.74 0.78 0.26
CA LEU A 107 9.03 2.05 0.95
C LEU A 107 10.24 1.91 1.89
N ASP A 108 10.34 0.79 2.62
CA ASP A 108 11.48 0.52 3.49
C ASP A 108 12.78 0.37 2.67
N THR A 109 12.72 -0.35 1.54
CA THR A 109 13.87 -0.50 0.62
C THR A 109 14.31 0.85 0.04
N MET A 110 13.36 1.72 -0.31
CA MET A 110 13.65 3.06 -0.78
C MET A 110 14.32 3.91 0.30
N CYS A 111 13.86 3.79 1.54
CA CYS A 111 14.46 4.47 2.68
C CYS A 111 15.89 4.01 2.95
N THR A 112 16.16 2.70 2.95
CA THR A 112 17.52 2.18 3.16
C THR A 112 18.45 2.52 2.01
N SER A 113 17.92 2.56 0.78
CA SER A 113 18.67 2.86 -0.43
C SER A 113 18.78 4.36 -0.72
N GLN A 114 18.14 5.22 0.08
CA GLN A 114 18.06 6.69 -0.12
C GLN A 114 17.43 7.10 -1.46
N CYS A 115 16.51 6.29 -1.98
CA CYS A 115 15.79 6.58 -3.20
C CYS A 115 14.86 7.79 -3.02
N PRO A 116 14.69 8.65 -4.05
CA PRO A 116 13.61 9.62 -4.07
C PRO A 116 12.25 8.92 -3.99
N ILE A 117 11.37 9.42 -3.13
CA ILE A 117 10.03 8.84 -2.91
C ILE A 117 8.98 9.81 -3.42
N GLU A 118 8.07 9.34 -4.27
CA GLU A 118 6.93 10.11 -4.79
C GLU A 118 5.80 10.27 -3.73
N SER A 119 6.16 10.68 -2.51
CA SER A 119 5.24 10.72 -1.35
C SER A 119 3.96 11.52 -1.61
N SER A 120 4.02 12.59 -2.41
CA SER A 120 2.82 13.38 -2.76
C SER A 120 1.83 12.58 -3.62
N LEU A 121 2.33 11.85 -4.63
CA LEU A 121 1.50 10.99 -5.46
C LEU A 121 0.86 9.89 -4.63
N PHE A 122 1.66 9.19 -3.82
CA PHE A 122 1.18 8.11 -2.98
C PHE A 122 0.19 8.61 -1.91
N ASP A 123 0.40 9.79 -1.31
CA ASP A 123 -0.52 10.39 -0.33
C ASP A 123 -1.88 10.72 -0.95
N ASN A 124 -1.88 11.24 -2.18
CA ASN A 124 -3.11 11.51 -2.93
C ASN A 124 -3.89 10.22 -3.19
N MET A 125 -3.23 9.18 -3.71
CA MET A 125 -3.85 7.87 -3.96
C MET A 125 -4.45 7.27 -2.69
N VAL A 126 -3.71 7.24 -1.58
CA VAL A 126 -4.22 6.71 -0.31
C VAL A 126 -5.37 7.57 0.23
N THR A 127 -5.32 8.88 0.04
CA THR A 127 -6.40 9.80 0.44
C THR A 127 -7.69 9.54 -0.34
N GLU A 128 -7.60 9.30 -1.64
CA GLU A 128 -8.74 8.91 -2.48
C GLU A 128 -9.35 7.60 -2.00
N TYR A 129 -8.53 6.60 -1.64
CA TYR A 129 -9.03 5.30 -1.17
C TYR A 129 -9.71 5.42 0.18
N ILE A 130 -9.17 6.25 1.09
CA ILE A 130 -9.83 6.58 2.36
C ILE A 130 -11.21 7.21 2.12
N ALA A 131 -11.31 8.13 1.16
CA ALA A 131 -12.59 8.75 0.83
C ALA A 131 -13.60 7.73 0.27
N GLN A 132 -13.15 6.87 -0.64
CA GLN A 132 -13.96 5.78 -1.20
C GLN A 132 -14.49 4.84 -0.10
N VAL A 133 -13.63 4.39 0.81
CA VAL A 133 -14.00 3.50 1.93
C VAL A 133 -14.98 4.18 2.88
N LYS A 134 -14.79 5.47 3.19
CA LYS A 134 -15.75 6.24 4.00
C LYS A 134 -17.12 6.33 3.34
N GLN A 135 -17.16 6.53 2.03
CA GLN A 135 -18.41 6.57 1.26
C GLN A 135 -19.12 5.20 1.29
N MET A 136 -18.37 4.10 1.10
CA MET A 136 -18.92 2.75 1.19
C MET A 136 -19.51 2.47 2.58
N LEU A 137 -18.79 2.83 3.66
CA LEU A 137 -19.28 2.70 5.03
C LEU A 137 -20.57 3.47 5.29
N ALA A 138 -20.71 4.68 4.75
CA ALA A 138 -21.90 5.50 4.92
C ALA A 138 -23.14 4.94 4.19
N ASN A 139 -22.94 4.04 3.22
CA ASN A 139 -24.00 3.45 2.41
C ASN A 139 -24.41 2.03 2.87
N ILE A 140 -23.86 1.54 3.99
CA ILE A 140 -24.31 0.28 4.59
C ILE A 140 -25.61 0.54 5.36
N PRO A 141 -26.68 -0.26 5.13
CA PRO A 141 -27.96 -0.13 5.82
C PRO A 141 -27.89 -0.20 7.35
#